data_AF-A0A9E2XY37-F1
#
_entry.id   AF-A0A9E2XY37-F1
#
_cell.length_a   1.000
_cell.length_b   1.000
_cell.length_c   1.000
_cell.angle_alpha   90.00
_cell.angle_beta   90.00
_cell.angle_gamma   90.00
#
_symmetry.space_group_name_H-M   'P 1'
#
loop_
_entity.id
_entity.type
_entity.pdbx_description
1 polymer ?
#
loop_
_entity_poly.entity_id
_entity_poly.type
_entity_poly.pdbx_seq_one_letter_code
_entity_poly.pdbx_strand_id
1 'polypeptide(L)'
;MMTEGGHAEWSPAASAAPGRVLLMTGMSGAGRSTALKTLEEMGCGAFDNLPLSLVPALIESIGADARAIAVGADRRTRGFAIGGFAIGGFAIEGMLEPLDAVVGCTGRELEVLFIDCDDEPLQRRYTETRRPHPLAGDRPVTDGIRLERRIVSAPRDRADLVIDSSNLSTADVKRLVTGHFALGTGGLRVFVTSFAYRHGIPRDADLIFDVRFLDNPHHVPELRQLTGRDLVQSGSPALAAPGAPPMAS
;
A
#
# COMPACT_ATOMS: atom_id res chain seq x y z
N MET A 1 53.84 11.90 -14.84
CA MET A 1 52.90 11.81 -15.99
C MET A 1 52.27 10.43 -15.92
N MET A 2 50.93 10.35 -15.96
CA MET A 2 50.06 9.15 -15.82
C MET A 2 49.88 8.68 -14.36
N THR A 3 48.70 8.51 -13.77
CA THR A 3 47.28 8.62 -14.19
C THR A 3 46.44 8.72 -12.92
N GLU A 4 45.54 9.71 -12.83
CA GLU A 4 44.51 9.81 -11.79
C GLU A 4 43.41 8.78 -12.02
N GLY A 5 43.10 7.97 -11.00
CA GLY A 5 41.92 7.11 -10.94
C GLY A 5 40.84 7.81 -10.14
N GLY A 6 39.99 8.59 -10.81
CA GLY A 6 38.81 9.20 -10.22
C GLY A 6 37.75 8.13 -9.96
N HIS A 7 37.62 7.69 -8.72
CA HIS A 7 36.41 7.02 -8.26
C HIS A 7 35.33 8.08 -8.09
N ALA A 8 34.37 8.11 -9.02
CA ALA A 8 33.15 8.88 -8.86
C ALA A 8 32.37 8.30 -7.67
N GLU A 9 32.48 8.96 -6.51
CA GLU A 9 31.61 8.70 -5.36
C GLU A 9 30.16 8.96 -5.77
N TRP A 10 29.37 7.90 -5.81
CA TRP A 10 27.92 7.97 -5.91
C TRP A 10 27.40 8.69 -4.67
N SER A 11 27.01 9.96 -4.82
CA SER A 11 26.29 10.70 -3.78
C SER A 11 24.79 10.50 -3.99
N PRO A 12 24.05 9.84 -3.08
CA PRO A 12 22.61 9.74 -3.21
C PRO A 12 22.01 11.05 -2.70
N ALA A 13 22.08 12.11 -3.52
CA ALA A 13 21.17 13.24 -3.39
C ALA A 13 19.79 12.81 -3.91
N ALA A 14 19.18 11.83 -3.25
CA ALA A 14 17.76 11.55 -3.43
C ALA A 14 17.02 12.64 -2.66
N SER A 15 16.36 13.53 -3.40
CA SER A 15 15.32 14.42 -2.85
C SER A 15 14.42 13.60 -1.93
N ALA A 16 14.59 13.78 -0.62
CA ALA A 16 13.96 12.96 0.39
C ALA A 16 12.49 13.38 0.46
N ALA A 17 11.59 12.50 0.00
CA ALA A 17 10.20 12.58 0.42
C ALA A 17 10.16 12.67 1.96
N PRO A 18 9.23 13.46 2.55
CA PRO A 18 9.12 13.57 4.00
C PRO A 18 9.04 12.16 4.61
N GLY A 19 9.74 11.95 5.72
CA GLY A 19 9.73 10.65 6.40
C GLY A 19 8.29 10.27 6.77
N ARG A 20 7.94 8.99 6.66
CA ARG A 20 6.56 8.54 6.92
C ARG A 20 6.42 7.88 8.29
N VAL A 21 5.33 8.18 8.99
CA VAL A 21 4.91 7.47 10.20
C VAL A 21 3.62 6.73 9.89
N LEU A 22 3.68 5.41 9.90
CA LEU A 22 2.56 4.52 9.61
C LEU A 22 1.95 4.01 10.91
N LEU A 23 0.72 4.41 11.22
CA LEU A 23 -0.05 3.82 12.30
C LEU A 23 -0.92 2.69 11.74
N MET A 24 -0.59 1.46 12.09
CA MET A 24 -1.26 0.27 11.59
C MET A 24 -2.21 -0.32 12.61
N THR A 25 -3.48 -0.44 12.26
CA THR A 25 -4.50 -1.11 13.06
C THR A 25 -5.39 -2.01 12.20
N GLY A 26 -6.39 -2.66 12.79
CA GLY A 26 -7.28 -3.55 12.03
C GLY A 26 -7.87 -4.69 12.84
N MET A 27 -8.61 -5.55 12.13
CA MET A 27 -9.19 -6.77 12.70
C MET A 27 -8.09 -7.75 13.12
N SER A 28 -8.25 -8.40 14.28
CA SER A 28 -7.30 -9.41 14.73
C SER A 28 -7.33 -10.61 13.77
N GLY A 29 -6.15 -11.04 13.28
CA GLY A 29 -6.06 -12.11 12.28
C GLY A 29 -6.18 -11.65 10.82
N ALA A 30 -6.36 -10.34 10.56
CA ALA A 30 -6.43 -9.81 9.20
C ALA A 30 -5.07 -9.63 8.50
N GLY A 31 -3.95 -9.90 9.17
CA GLY A 31 -2.62 -9.86 8.56
C GLY A 31 -1.74 -8.66 8.95
N ARG A 32 -2.14 -7.86 9.94
CA ARG A 32 -1.34 -6.75 10.51
C ARG A 32 0.10 -7.14 10.85
N SER A 33 0.30 -8.28 11.51
CA SER A 33 1.64 -8.76 11.85
C SER A 33 2.47 -9.12 10.61
N THR A 34 1.86 -9.67 9.56
CA THR A 34 2.53 -9.94 8.29
C THR A 34 2.96 -8.63 7.63
N ALA A 35 2.07 -7.63 7.63
CA ALA A 35 2.35 -6.33 7.05
C ALA A 35 3.47 -5.58 7.82
N LEU A 36 3.45 -5.56 9.15
CA LEU A 36 4.53 -4.98 9.97
C LEU A 36 5.88 -5.63 9.70
N LYS A 37 5.91 -6.97 9.65
CA LYS A 37 7.12 -7.72 9.34
C LYS A 37 7.64 -7.40 7.93
N THR A 38 6.75 -7.15 6.97
CA THR A 38 7.13 -6.76 5.62
C THR A 38 7.78 -5.37 5.59
N LEU A 39 7.23 -4.42 6.36
CA LEU A 39 7.82 -3.09 6.51
C LEU A 39 9.20 -3.15 7.18
N GLU A 40 9.36 -4.00 8.20
CA GLU A 40 10.66 -4.27 8.82
C GLU A 40 11.67 -4.85 7.82
N GLU A 41 11.25 -5.83 7.02
CA GLU A 41 12.05 -6.44 5.93
C GLU A 41 12.47 -5.39 4.88
N MET A 42 11.70 -4.30 4.72
CA MET A 42 11.99 -3.18 3.81
C MET A 42 12.88 -2.09 4.43
N GLY A 43 13.25 -2.22 5.71
CA GLY A 43 14.07 -1.25 6.43
C GLY A 43 13.28 -0.14 7.14
N CYS A 44 11.97 -0.28 7.32
CA CYS A 44 11.19 0.59 8.22
C CYS A 44 11.47 0.23 9.68
N GLY A 45 11.50 1.22 10.57
CA GLY A 45 11.48 0.98 12.01
C GLY A 45 10.10 0.50 12.45
N ALA A 46 9.89 -0.82 12.54
CA ALA A 46 8.60 -1.41 12.87
C ALA A 46 8.49 -1.76 14.36
N PHE A 47 7.42 -1.33 15.02
CA PHE A 47 7.16 -1.54 16.45
C PHE A 47 5.75 -2.08 16.64
N ASP A 48 5.59 -3.25 17.29
CA ASP A 48 4.28 -3.83 17.60
C ASP A 48 3.94 -3.66 19.08
N ASN A 49 2.67 -3.39 19.40
CA ASN A 49 2.12 -3.38 20.75
C ASN A 49 2.79 -2.37 21.72
N LEU A 50 3.35 -1.28 21.18
CA LEU A 50 3.89 -0.18 22.00
C LEU A 50 2.73 0.61 22.64
N PRO A 51 2.75 0.90 23.96
CA PRO A 51 1.76 1.79 24.57
C PRO A 51 1.59 3.07 23.76
N LEU A 52 0.36 3.44 23.43
CA LEU A 52 0.10 4.56 22.51
C LEU A 52 0.72 5.87 23.03
N SER A 53 0.76 6.07 24.35
CA SER A 53 1.38 7.23 24.99
C SER A 53 2.89 7.38 24.73
N LEU A 54 3.58 6.32 24.32
CA LEU A 54 5.02 6.34 24.02
C LEU A 54 5.32 6.59 22.54
N VAL A 55 4.31 6.53 21.68
CA VAL A 55 4.47 6.73 20.23
C VAL A 55 5.03 8.13 19.90
N PRO A 56 4.56 9.23 20.52
CA PRO A 56 5.16 10.56 20.29
C PRO A 56 6.65 10.61 20.62
N ALA A 57 7.04 10.13 21.80
CA ALA A 57 8.43 10.11 22.24
C ALA A 57 9.32 9.24 21.33
N LEU A 58 8.78 8.13 20.80
CA LEU A 58 9.48 7.30 19.82
C LEU A 58 9.77 8.10 18.54
N ILE A 59 8.77 8.79 18.00
CA ILE A 59 8.89 9.57 16.76
C ILE A 59 9.90 10.71 16.90
N GLU A 60 9.91 11.38 18.06
CA GLU A 60 10.89 12.42 18.39
C GLU A 60 12.30 11.85 18.54
N SER A 61 12.45 10.66 19.12
CA SER A 61 13.76 10.02 19.35
C SER A 61 14.40 9.47 18.09
N ILE A 62 13.59 9.05 17.12
CA ILE A 62 14.07 8.54 15.85
C ILE A 62 14.43 9.75 14.98
N GLY A 63 15.74 9.99 14.86
CA GLY A 63 16.30 11.08 14.05
C GLY A 63 15.77 11.07 12.61
N ALA A 64 15.80 12.25 11.96
CA ALA A 64 15.25 12.49 10.62
C ALA A 64 15.70 11.48 9.53
N ASP A 65 16.81 10.78 9.76
CA ASP A 65 17.42 9.80 8.85
C ASP A 65 16.63 8.48 8.72
N ALA A 66 15.70 8.17 9.63
CA ALA A 66 14.84 7.01 9.46
C ALA A 66 13.81 7.25 8.35
N ARG A 67 13.92 6.48 7.26
CA ARG A 67 13.06 6.60 6.07
C ARG A 67 11.57 6.45 6.38
N ALA A 68 11.21 5.53 7.26
CA ALA A 68 9.84 5.35 7.74
C ALA A 68 9.78 4.62 9.08
N ILE A 69 8.77 4.94 9.87
CA ILE A 69 8.44 4.30 11.16
C ILE A 69 7.06 3.65 11.00
N ALA A 70 6.91 2.41 11.44
CA ALA A 70 5.63 1.70 11.44
C ALA A 70 5.27 1.27 12.86
N VAL A 71 4.07 1.63 13.31
CA VAL A 71 3.59 1.32 14.67
C VAL A 71 2.32 0.49 14.57
N GLY A 72 2.39 -0.73 15.09
CA GLY A 72 1.27 -1.64 15.26
C GLY A 72 0.47 -1.33 16.51
N ALA A 73 -0.78 -0.92 16.33
CA ALA A 73 -1.75 -0.73 17.39
C ALA A 73 -2.90 -1.74 17.23
N ASP A 74 -3.09 -2.59 18.23
CA ASP A 74 -4.30 -3.39 18.37
C ASP A 74 -4.83 -3.25 19.80
N ARG A 75 -5.96 -3.88 20.12
CA ARG A 75 -6.55 -3.80 21.46
C ARG A 75 -5.71 -4.33 22.62
N ARG A 76 -4.66 -5.11 22.36
CA ARG A 76 -3.68 -5.52 23.38
C ARG A 76 -2.75 -4.36 23.73
N THR A 77 -2.66 -3.36 22.85
CA THR A 77 -1.91 -2.15 23.09
C THR A 77 -2.53 -1.35 24.23
N ARG A 78 -1.72 -1.00 25.24
CA ARG A 78 -2.16 -0.15 26.34
C ARG A 78 -2.54 1.24 25.80
N GLY A 79 -3.71 1.74 26.20
CA GLY A 79 -4.28 2.97 25.65
C GLY A 79 -4.99 2.80 24.31
N PHE A 80 -5.26 1.57 23.85
CA PHE A 80 -6.04 1.37 22.61
C PHE A 80 -7.55 1.57 22.79
N ALA A 81 -8.06 1.65 24.02
CA ALA A 81 -9.50 1.52 24.27
C ALA A 81 -10.31 2.54 23.46
N ILE A 82 -11.37 2.05 22.84
CA ILE A 82 -12.25 2.83 21.98
C ILE A 82 -13.54 3.08 22.78
N GLY A 83 -13.90 4.34 23.00
CA GLY A 83 -15.08 4.73 23.78
C GLY A 83 -14.87 4.86 25.30
N GLY A 84 -13.97 5.76 25.73
CA GLY A 84 -13.92 6.27 27.12
C GLY A 84 -13.42 5.32 28.22
N PHE A 85 -13.28 4.02 27.95
CA PHE A 85 -12.87 3.01 28.93
C PHE A 85 -11.39 2.60 28.78
N ALA A 86 -10.51 3.57 28.56
CA ALA A 86 -9.07 3.33 28.55
C ALA A 86 -8.54 3.20 29.97
N ILE A 87 -8.08 2.00 30.35
CA ILE A 87 -7.16 1.86 31.49
C ILE A 87 -5.85 2.53 31.05
N GLY A 88 -5.71 3.82 31.38
CA GLY A 88 -4.61 4.68 30.95
C GLY A 88 -5.02 6.00 30.26
N GLY A 89 -6.31 6.29 30.08
CA GLY A 89 -6.79 7.62 29.67
C GLY A 89 -6.65 8.02 28.19
N PHE A 90 -6.02 7.19 27.35
CA PHE A 90 -5.88 7.47 25.92
C PHE A 90 -6.70 6.49 25.10
N ALA A 91 -7.45 7.00 24.13
CA ALA A 91 -8.15 6.23 23.09
C ALA A 91 -7.44 6.48 21.76
N ILE A 92 -7.40 5.50 20.85
CA ILE A 92 -6.74 5.67 19.56
C ILE A 92 -7.29 6.89 18.79
N GLU A 93 -8.61 7.15 18.85
CA GLU A 93 -9.22 8.34 18.24
C GLU A 93 -8.72 9.65 18.85
N GLY A 94 -8.69 9.74 20.18
CA GLY A 94 -8.19 10.92 20.90
C GLY A 94 -6.67 11.09 20.81
N MET A 95 -5.97 10.09 20.27
CA MET A 95 -4.52 10.07 20.05
C MET A 95 -4.14 10.52 18.64
N LEU A 96 -5.01 10.39 17.63
CA LEU A 96 -4.66 10.71 16.23
C LEU A 96 -4.28 12.18 16.06
N GLU A 97 -5.09 13.11 16.59
CA GLU A 97 -4.84 14.55 16.46
C GLU A 97 -3.55 15.00 17.16
N PRO A 98 -3.28 14.64 18.45
CA PRO A 98 -1.99 14.94 19.08
C PRO A 98 -0.82 14.28 18.36
N LEU A 99 -1.00 13.06 17.85
CA LEU A 99 0.04 12.33 17.15
C LEU A 99 0.39 13.02 15.82
N ASP A 100 -0.61 13.42 15.05
CA ASP A 100 -0.43 14.15 13.79
C ASP A 100 0.32 15.47 14.00
N ALA A 101 -0.03 16.21 15.07
CA ALA A 101 0.68 17.43 15.44
C ALA A 101 2.17 17.18 15.78
N VAL A 102 2.48 16.10 16.52
CA VAL A 102 3.87 15.73 16.85
C VAL A 102 4.63 15.29 15.60
N VAL A 103 4.00 14.47 14.77
CA VAL A 103 4.58 13.98 13.50
C VAL A 103 4.90 15.15 12.56
N GLY A 104 3.96 16.10 12.42
CA GLY A 104 4.14 17.30 11.63
C GLY A 104 5.30 18.19 12.10
N CYS A 105 5.53 18.28 13.42
CA CYS A 105 6.69 18.99 13.98
C CYS A 105 8.03 18.37 13.57
N THR A 106 8.05 17.10 13.17
CA THR A 106 9.27 16.40 12.72
C THR A 106 9.48 16.45 11.20
N GLY A 107 8.63 17.17 10.45
CA GLY A 107 8.69 17.21 8.98
C GLY A 107 8.27 15.89 8.33
N ARG A 108 7.47 15.09 9.04
CA ARG A 108 6.96 13.78 8.63
C ARG A 108 5.46 13.82 8.42
N GLU A 109 4.93 12.82 7.74
CA GLU A 109 3.49 12.65 7.54
C GLU A 109 2.99 11.41 8.30
N LEU A 110 1.84 11.55 8.98
CA LEU A 110 1.13 10.45 9.61
C LEU A 110 0.17 9.82 8.60
N GLU A 111 0.24 8.50 8.45
CA GLU A 111 -0.67 7.74 7.59
C GLU A 111 -1.22 6.56 8.41
N VAL A 112 -2.55 6.45 8.47
CA VAL A 112 -3.29 5.42 9.20
C VAL A 112 -3.68 4.30 8.24
N LEU A 113 -3.10 3.12 8.45
CA LEU A 113 -3.41 1.91 7.69
C LEU A 113 -4.30 0.98 8.52
N PHE A 114 -5.47 0.67 7.97
CA PHE A 114 -6.37 -0.33 8.53
C PHE A 114 -6.35 -1.62 7.70
N ILE A 115 -6.15 -2.77 8.34
CA ILE A 115 -6.27 -4.08 7.66
C ILE A 115 -7.55 -4.77 8.11
N ASP A 116 -8.45 -4.98 7.15
CA ASP A 116 -9.74 -5.63 7.34
C ASP A 116 -9.75 -7.03 6.72
N CYS A 117 -10.72 -7.83 7.13
CA CYS A 117 -11.01 -9.14 6.56
C CYS A 117 -12.41 -9.57 6.99
N ASP A 118 -13.16 -10.16 6.07
CA ASP A 118 -14.51 -10.65 6.29
C ASP A 118 -14.58 -11.72 7.38
N ASP A 119 -15.74 -11.78 8.05
CA ASP A 119 -15.94 -12.64 9.22
C ASP A 119 -15.67 -14.13 8.94
N GLU A 120 -16.09 -14.64 7.78
CA GLU A 120 -15.96 -16.06 7.43
C GLU A 120 -14.49 -16.47 7.16
N PRO A 121 -13.72 -15.79 6.28
CA PRO A 121 -12.28 -16.02 6.17
C PRO A 121 -11.53 -15.84 7.49
N LEU A 122 -11.89 -14.84 8.31
CA LEU A 122 -11.25 -14.60 9.59
C LEU A 122 -11.49 -15.76 10.57
N GLN A 123 -12.72 -16.28 10.62
CA GLN A 123 -13.06 -17.47 11.39
C GLN A 123 -12.26 -18.70 10.94
N ARG A 124 -12.11 -18.91 9.63
CA ARG A 124 -11.27 -19.99 9.08
C ARG A 124 -9.81 -19.86 9.55
N ARG A 125 -9.21 -18.68 9.43
CA ARG A 125 -7.83 -18.41 9.89
C ARG A 125 -7.64 -18.71 11.38
N TYR A 126 -8.59 -18.34 12.23
CA TYR A 126 -8.55 -18.65 13.66
C TYR A 126 -8.65 -20.16 13.93
N THR A 127 -9.47 -20.87 13.16
CA THR A 127 -9.62 -22.32 13.25
C THR A 127 -8.33 -23.04 12.82
N GLU A 128 -7.72 -22.61 11.72
CA GLU A 128 -6.48 -23.17 11.17
C GLU A 128 -5.28 -22.95 12.09
N THR A 129 -5.11 -21.71 12.58
CA THR A 129 -3.97 -21.36 13.46
C THR A 129 -4.15 -21.82 14.90
N ARG A 130 -5.37 -22.26 15.27
CA ARG A 130 -5.78 -22.61 16.64
C ARG A 130 -5.43 -21.53 17.69
N ARG A 131 -5.28 -20.28 17.26
CA ARG A 131 -5.04 -19.16 18.17
C ARG A 131 -6.36 -18.74 18.82
N PRO A 132 -6.39 -18.46 20.13
CA PRO A 132 -7.59 -17.91 20.75
C PRO A 132 -7.83 -16.49 20.23
N HIS A 133 -9.08 -16.19 19.84
CA HIS A 133 -9.46 -14.81 19.55
C HIS A 133 -9.58 -14.05 20.89
N PRO A 134 -8.88 -12.92 21.08
CA PRO A 134 -8.80 -12.32 22.43
C PRO A 134 -10.11 -11.69 22.98
N LEU A 135 -11.24 -11.69 22.22
CA LEU A 135 -12.59 -11.35 22.73
C LEU A 135 -13.51 -12.58 22.78
N ALA A 136 -12.97 -13.77 22.53
CA ALA A 136 -13.71 -15.02 22.44
C ALA A 136 -13.38 -15.98 23.60
N GLY A 137 -12.88 -15.48 24.74
CA GLY A 137 -12.40 -16.32 25.84
C GLY A 137 -13.48 -17.26 26.42
N ASP A 138 -14.73 -16.80 26.43
CA ASP A 138 -15.90 -17.47 27.00
C ASP A 138 -17.02 -17.71 25.97
N ARG A 139 -16.77 -17.43 24.68
CA ARG A 139 -17.79 -17.39 23.62
C ARG A 139 -17.23 -17.86 22.29
N PRO A 140 -18.08 -18.20 21.30
CA PRO A 140 -17.63 -18.53 19.95
C PRO A 140 -16.74 -17.44 19.33
N VAL A 141 -15.77 -17.85 18.51
CA VAL A 141 -14.87 -16.93 17.78
C VAL A 141 -15.66 -15.91 16.95
N THR A 142 -16.76 -16.34 16.33
CA THR A 142 -17.68 -15.47 15.56
C THR A 142 -18.19 -14.28 16.36
N ASP A 143 -18.53 -14.49 17.64
CA ASP A 143 -19.03 -13.42 18.51
C ASP A 143 -17.91 -12.46 18.90
N GLY A 144 -16.71 -13.01 19.12
CA GLY A 144 -15.50 -12.21 19.32
C GLY A 144 -15.20 -11.31 18.12
N ILE A 145 -15.28 -11.84 16.90
CA ILE A 145 -15.05 -11.11 15.64
C ILE A 145 -16.07 -9.99 15.47
N ARG A 146 -17.37 -10.28 15.64
CA ARG A 146 -18.43 -9.27 15.54
C ARG A 146 -18.29 -8.16 16.57
N LEU A 147 -17.91 -8.51 17.80
CA LEU A 147 -17.64 -7.52 18.85
C LEU A 147 -16.44 -6.65 18.49
N GLU A 148 -15.35 -7.26 18.01
CA GLU A 148 -14.16 -6.53 17.58
C GLU A 148 -14.47 -5.57 16.44
N ARG A 149 -15.21 -6.01 15.41
CA ARG A 149 -15.61 -5.16 14.27
C ARG A 149 -16.35 -3.91 14.70
N ARG A 150 -17.23 -4.01 15.70
CA ARG A 150 -17.90 -2.83 16.29
C ARG A 150 -16.92 -1.89 16.96
N ILE A 151 -15.97 -2.44 17.72
CA ILE A 151 -14.94 -1.67 18.44
C ILE A 151 -14.03 -0.93 17.46
N VAL A 152 -13.54 -1.59 16.41
CA VAL A 152 -12.57 -1.03 15.47
C VAL A 152 -13.20 -0.24 14.31
N SER A 153 -14.51 -0.03 14.33
CA SER A 153 -15.23 0.72 13.28
C SER A 153 -14.77 2.18 13.16
N ALA A 154 -14.60 2.87 14.28
CA ALA A 154 -14.19 4.28 14.26
C ALA A 154 -12.73 4.50 13.80
N PRO A 155 -11.72 3.69 14.19
CA PRO A 155 -10.40 3.74 13.56
C PRO A 155 -10.44 3.42 12.06
N ARG A 156 -11.33 2.54 11.61
CA ARG A 156 -11.50 2.22 10.18
C ARG A 156 -12.01 3.42 9.39
N ASP A 157 -12.94 4.18 9.96
CA ASP A 157 -13.51 5.37 9.31
C ASP A 157 -12.52 6.54 9.21
N ARG A 158 -11.45 6.53 10.02
CA ARG A 158 -10.37 7.52 9.98
C ARG A 158 -9.09 7.00 9.31
N ALA A 159 -9.13 5.84 8.68
CA ALA A 159 -7.99 5.27 8.00
C ALA A 159 -7.77 5.92 6.63
N ASP A 160 -6.53 6.28 6.34
CA ASP A 160 -6.13 6.79 5.03
C ASP A 160 -6.09 5.67 3.98
N LEU A 161 -5.75 4.45 4.41
CA LEU A 161 -5.74 3.26 3.58
C LEU A 161 -6.42 2.10 4.31
N VAL A 162 -7.33 1.43 3.62
CA VAL A 162 -7.94 0.17 4.07
C VAL A 162 -7.51 -0.96 3.14
N ILE A 163 -6.82 -1.96 3.67
CA ILE A 163 -6.49 -3.20 2.95
C ILE A 163 -7.49 -4.28 3.36
N ASP A 164 -8.29 -4.75 2.40
CA ASP A 164 -9.11 -5.93 2.57
C ASP A 164 -8.30 -7.19 2.26
N SER A 165 -8.06 -8.03 3.27
CA SER A 165 -7.31 -9.28 3.13
C SER A 165 -8.18 -10.53 3.01
N SER A 166 -9.51 -10.40 2.83
CA SER A 166 -10.46 -11.52 2.83
C SER A 166 -10.07 -12.65 1.88
N ASN A 167 -9.63 -12.28 0.67
CA ASN A 167 -9.24 -13.23 -0.38
C ASN A 167 -7.73 -13.22 -0.68
N LEU A 168 -6.93 -12.69 0.25
CA LEU A 168 -5.50 -12.54 0.06
C LEU A 168 -4.72 -13.61 0.82
N SER A 169 -3.71 -14.18 0.16
CA SER A 169 -2.68 -14.98 0.84
C SER A 169 -1.71 -14.08 1.60
N THR A 170 -0.88 -14.68 2.47
CA THR A 170 0.19 -13.93 3.15
C THR A 170 1.18 -13.33 2.16
N ALA A 171 1.45 -14.00 1.03
CA ALA A 171 2.31 -13.49 -0.03
C ALA A 171 1.68 -12.28 -0.75
N ASP A 172 0.36 -12.29 -0.94
CA ASP A 172 -0.36 -11.16 -1.54
C ASP A 172 -0.34 -9.93 -0.63
N VAL A 173 -0.58 -10.13 0.68
CA VAL A 173 -0.46 -9.04 1.67
C VAL A 173 0.96 -8.46 1.67
N LYS A 174 2.00 -9.32 1.64
CA LYS A 174 3.39 -8.86 1.49
C LYS A 174 3.55 -8.01 0.23
N ARG A 175 3.09 -8.50 -0.92
CA ARG A 175 3.19 -7.80 -2.21
C ARG A 175 2.48 -6.44 -2.20
N LEU A 176 1.28 -6.36 -1.62
CA LEU A 176 0.54 -5.11 -1.48
C LEU A 176 1.28 -4.11 -0.59
N VAL A 177 1.74 -4.54 0.59
CA VAL A 177 2.47 -3.68 1.52
C VAL A 177 3.78 -3.21 0.90
N THR A 178 4.53 -4.08 0.24
CA THR A 178 5.74 -3.71 -0.49
C THR A 178 5.45 -2.75 -1.64
N GLY A 179 4.35 -2.96 -2.39
CA GLY A 179 3.96 -2.07 -3.48
C GLY A 179 3.58 -0.67 -3.01
N HIS A 180 2.78 -0.58 -1.94
CA HIS A 180 2.32 0.70 -1.39
C HIS A 180 3.43 1.48 -0.66
N PHE A 181 4.34 0.77 0.02
CA PHE A 181 5.32 1.40 0.92
C PHE A 181 6.78 1.19 0.47
N ALA A 182 7.01 0.86 -0.80
CA ALA A 182 8.37 0.76 -1.35
C ALA A 182 9.16 2.04 -1.02
N LEU A 183 10.10 1.93 -0.07
CA LEU A 183 10.94 3.02 0.41
C LEU A 183 12.00 3.38 -0.64
N GLY A 184 11.54 4.03 -1.71
CA GLY A 184 12.37 4.49 -2.82
C GLY A 184 11.64 4.39 -4.15
N THR A 185 11.28 5.55 -4.71
CA THR A 185 10.93 5.77 -6.12
C THR A 185 9.93 4.76 -6.72
N GLY A 186 8.63 4.95 -6.52
CA GLY A 186 7.65 3.96 -7.00
C GLY A 186 6.25 4.51 -7.25
N GLY A 187 6.10 5.37 -8.26
CA GLY A 187 4.78 5.60 -8.87
C GLY A 187 4.30 4.33 -9.60
N LEU A 188 3.00 4.30 -9.95
CA LEU A 188 2.41 3.24 -10.78
C LEU A 188 3.23 3.07 -12.07
N ARG A 189 3.83 1.89 -12.26
CA ARG A 189 4.53 1.53 -13.50
C ARG A 189 3.55 0.78 -14.40
N VAL A 190 3.18 1.42 -15.51
CA VAL A 190 2.28 0.85 -16.52
C VAL A 190 3.11 0.30 -17.67
N PHE A 191 2.91 -0.97 -18.00
CA PHE A 191 3.50 -1.61 -19.18
C PHE A 191 2.45 -1.71 -20.28
N VAL A 192 2.73 -1.09 -21.42
CA VAL A 192 1.85 -1.13 -22.60
C VAL A 192 2.52 -1.97 -23.68
N THR A 193 1.86 -3.06 -24.06
CA THR A 193 2.34 -3.99 -25.10
C THR A 193 1.29 -4.15 -26.18
N SER A 194 1.67 -3.93 -27.44
CA SER A 194 0.83 -4.26 -28.60
C SER A 194 0.96 -5.75 -28.94
N PHE A 195 -0.15 -6.44 -29.17
CA PHE A 195 -0.18 -7.84 -29.59
C PHE A 195 -1.19 -8.06 -30.71
N ALA A 196 -1.14 -9.23 -31.35
CA ALA A 196 -2.12 -9.64 -32.35
C ALA A 196 -2.83 -10.91 -31.89
N TYR A 197 -4.17 -10.92 -31.93
CA TYR A 197 -4.98 -12.07 -31.48
C TYR A 197 -4.60 -13.40 -32.11
N ARG A 198 -4.14 -13.40 -33.37
CA ARG A 198 -3.66 -14.61 -34.06
C ARG A 198 -2.45 -15.28 -33.39
N HIS A 199 -1.73 -14.54 -32.54
CA HIS A 199 -0.57 -15.01 -31.78
C HIS A 199 -0.89 -15.27 -30.30
N GLY A 200 -2.16 -15.18 -29.92
CA GLY A 200 -2.62 -15.32 -28.54
C GLY A 200 -2.51 -14.03 -27.73
N ILE A 201 -3.13 -14.07 -26.56
CA ILE A 201 -3.14 -12.96 -25.60
C ILE A 201 -1.88 -13.08 -24.71
N PRO A 202 -1.17 -11.97 -24.40
CA PRO A 202 -0.08 -12.00 -23.45
C PRO A 202 -0.55 -12.54 -22.09
N ARG A 203 0.17 -13.52 -21.55
CA ARG A 203 -0.22 -14.19 -20.30
C ARG A 203 -0.18 -13.27 -19.08
N ASP A 204 0.61 -12.21 -19.16
CA ASP A 204 0.87 -11.26 -18.08
C ASP A 204 0.05 -9.96 -18.24
N ALA A 205 -1.02 -9.97 -19.04
CA ALA A 205 -1.87 -8.79 -19.25
C ALA A 205 -3.02 -8.72 -18.23
N ASP A 206 -3.03 -7.66 -17.41
CA ASP A 206 -4.13 -7.38 -16.47
C ASP A 206 -5.34 -6.70 -17.15
N LEU A 207 -5.11 -5.89 -18.18
CA LEU A 207 -6.13 -5.19 -18.97
C LEU A 207 -5.92 -5.42 -20.47
N ILE A 208 -7.01 -5.63 -21.21
CA ILE A 208 -6.98 -5.86 -22.65
C ILE A 208 -7.94 -4.89 -23.34
N PHE A 209 -7.39 -4.09 -24.26
CA PHE A 209 -8.15 -3.21 -25.12
C PHE A 209 -8.14 -3.77 -26.55
N ASP A 210 -9.30 -4.22 -27.05
CA ASP A 210 -9.45 -4.64 -28.45
C ASP A 210 -9.61 -3.40 -29.33
N VAL A 211 -8.78 -3.26 -30.36
CA VAL A 211 -8.78 -2.09 -31.27
C VAL A 211 -9.11 -2.47 -32.71
N ARG A 212 -9.57 -3.71 -32.97
CA ARG A 212 -9.88 -4.19 -34.33
C ARG A 212 -11.04 -3.48 -35.01
N PHE A 213 -11.81 -2.68 -34.28
CA PHE A 213 -12.89 -1.87 -34.81
C PHE A 213 -12.42 -0.52 -35.39
N LEU A 214 -11.14 -0.16 -35.21
CA LEU A 214 -10.55 1.03 -35.83
C LEU A 214 -10.32 0.81 -37.32
N ASP A 215 -10.20 1.91 -38.07
CA ASP A 215 -9.91 1.88 -39.50
C ASP A 215 -8.61 1.12 -39.76
N ASN A 216 -8.70 0.06 -40.56
CA ASN A 216 -7.58 -0.83 -40.80
C ASN A 216 -6.62 -0.24 -41.86
N PRO A 217 -5.38 0.12 -41.50
CA PRO A 217 -4.43 0.76 -42.41
C PRO A 217 -4.02 -0.15 -43.58
N HIS A 218 -4.26 -1.46 -43.51
CA HIS A 218 -4.00 -2.36 -44.63
C HIS A 218 -4.92 -2.17 -45.85
N HIS A 219 -6.01 -1.39 -45.74
CA HIS A 219 -6.83 -1.01 -46.88
C HIS A 219 -6.17 0.05 -47.77
N VAL A 220 -5.16 0.76 -47.27
CA VAL A 220 -4.38 1.76 -48.01
C VAL A 220 -3.07 1.10 -48.46
N PRO A 221 -2.85 0.87 -49.77
CA PRO A 221 -1.69 0.14 -50.29
C PRO A 221 -0.35 0.68 -49.80
N GLU A 222 -0.24 2.00 -49.67
CA GLU A 222 0.97 2.72 -49.25
C GLU A 222 1.33 2.47 -47.78
N LEU A 223 0.34 2.14 -46.94
CA LEU A 223 0.53 1.93 -45.50
C LEU A 223 0.73 0.46 -45.13
N ARG A 224 0.55 -0.46 -46.09
CA ARG A 224 0.48 -1.90 -45.84
C ARG A 224 1.80 -2.49 -45.31
N GLN A 225 2.93 -1.89 -45.66
CA GLN A 225 4.26 -2.31 -45.21
C GLN A 225 4.78 -1.49 -44.02
N LEU A 226 4.03 -0.48 -43.59
CA LEU A 226 4.42 0.40 -42.50
C LEU A 226 3.90 -0.13 -41.16
N THR A 227 4.66 0.15 -40.10
CA THR A 227 4.23 -0.11 -38.73
C THR A 227 3.51 1.11 -38.17
N GLY A 228 2.75 0.93 -37.08
CA GLY A 228 2.12 2.05 -36.38
C GLY A 228 3.11 3.13 -35.94
N ARG A 229 4.40 2.82 -35.75
CA ARG A 229 5.44 3.80 -35.43
C ARG A 229 5.80 4.68 -36.62
N ASP A 230 5.88 4.09 -37.82
CA ASP A 230 6.19 4.81 -39.06
C ASP A 230 5.05 5.76 -39.46
N LEU A 231 3.81 5.37 -39.16
CA LEU A 231 2.61 6.19 -39.40
C LEU A 231 2.55 7.42 -38.49
N VAL A 232 2.91 7.27 -37.21
CA VAL A 232 2.98 8.38 -36.25
C VAL A 232 4.06 9.39 -36.65
N GLN A 233 5.23 8.91 -37.09
CA GLN A 233 6.35 9.78 -37.46
C GLN A 233 6.12 10.53 -38.78
N SER A 234 5.28 10.00 -39.67
CA SER A 234 4.91 10.65 -40.94
C SER A 234 3.70 11.60 -40.83
N GLY A 235 3.09 11.73 -39.65
CA GLY A 235 1.91 12.59 -39.43
C GLY A 235 0.63 12.09 -40.09
N SER A 236 0.57 10.79 -40.42
CA SER A 236 -0.58 10.21 -41.13
C SER A 236 -1.77 10.01 -40.18
N PRO A 237 -2.98 10.52 -40.51
CA PRO A 237 -4.16 10.48 -39.62
C PRO A 237 -4.81 9.08 -39.49
N ALA A 238 -4.17 8.02 -40.02
CA ALA A 238 -4.73 6.68 -40.19
C ALA A 238 -5.03 5.92 -38.88
N LEU A 239 -4.77 6.51 -37.71
CA LEU A 239 -5.03 5.91 -36.39
C LEU A 239 -5.97 6.73 -35.50
N ALA A 240 -6.57 7.82 -36.00
CA ALA A 240 -7.48 8.62 -35.20
C ALA A 240 -8.87 7.97 -35.13
N ALA A 241 -9.28 7.54 -33.93
CA ALA A 241 -10.69 7.28 -33.68
C ALA A 241 -11.50 8.57 -33.92
N PRO A 242 -12.72 8.50 -34.49
CA PRO A 242 -13.55 9.68 -34.65
C PRO A 242 -13.80 10.33 -33.27
N GLY A 243 -13.24 11.53 -33.07
CA GLY A 243 -13.37 12.31 -31.82
C GLY A 243 -12.17 12.28 -30.86
N ALA A 244 -11.03 11.65 -31.22
CA ALA A 244 -9.84 11.71 -30.37
C ALA A 244 -9.20 13.12 -30.39
N PRO A 245 -8.93 13.75 -29.23
CA PRO A 245 -8.19 15.02 -29.19
C PRO A 245 -6.78 14.83 -29.74
N PRO A 246 -6.15 15.88 -30.31
CA PRO A 246 -4.80 15.79 -30.82
C PRO A 246 -3.83 15.37 -29.71
N MET A 247 -3.04 14.33 -29.95
CA MET A 247 -2.01 13.88 -29.02
C MET A 247 -0.96 15.00 -28.91
N ALA A 248 -0.89 15.63 -27.73
CA ALA A 248 0.09 16.67 -27.44
C ALA A 248 1.51 16.07 -27.44
N SER A 249 2.41 16.76 -28.14
CA SER A 249 3.85 16.48 -28.26
C SER A 249 4.60 16.64 -26.94
#